data_AF-A0A935WA90-F1
#
_entry.id   AF-A0A935WA90-F1
#
_cell.length_a   1.000
_cell.length_b   1.000
_cell.length_c   1.000
_cell.angle_alpha   90.00
_cell.angle_beta   90.00
_cell.angle_gamma   90.00
#
_symmetry.space_group_name_H-M   'P 1'
#
loop_
_entity.id
_entity.type
_entity.pdbx_description
1 polymer ?
#
loop_
_entity_poly.entity_id
_entity_poly.type
_entity_poly.pdbx_seq_one_letter_code
_entity_poly.pdbx_strand_id
1 'polypeptide(L)'
;MIFLKNEKKIEIDIIHCESGEFKGVTEFWFKSNYKIANLKVVIKVEEFIDIISGLDFISIKNNNWTLLAGYENVKENQKWRFTFTGKLNGNNEKFNSFIDYKI
;
A
#
# COMPACT_ATOMS: atom_id res chain seq x y z
N MET A 1 -28.28 25.67 3.44
CA MET A 1 -26.91 25.54 3.96
C MET A 1 -26.44 24.14 3.59
N ILE A 2 -25.67 24.01 2.52
CA ILE A 2 -25.18 22.70 2.05
C ILE A 2 -23.90 22.43 2.82
N PHE A 3 -23.94 21.49 3.76
CA PHE A 3 -22.74 20.97 4.39
C PHE A 3 -22.08 20.01 3.40
N LEU A 4 -21.17 20.51 2.58
CA LEU A 4 -20.20 19.66 1.90
C LEU A 4 -19.25 19.13 2.97
N LYS A 5 -19.58 17.96 3.52
CA LYS A 5 -18.63 17.17 4.28
C LYS A 5 -17.55 16.75 3.28
N ASN A 6 -16.44 17.51 3.23
CA ASN A 6 -15.24 17.09 2.52
C ASN A 6 -14.76 15.79 3.21
N GLU A 7 -15.24 14.65 2.72
CA GLU A 7 -14.70 13.35 3.10
C GLU A 7 -13.25 13.36 2.66
N LYS A 8 -12.35 13.39 3.65
CA LYS A 8 -10.91 13.30 3.45
C LYS A 8 -10.60 11.97 2.76
N LYS A 9 -10.38 12.01 1.45
CA LYS A 9 -10.02 10.81 0.68
C LYS A 9 -8.57 10.44 1.02
N ILE A 10 -8.36 9.24 1.53
CA ILE A 10 -7.02 8.68 1.67
C ILE A 10 -6.45 8.43 0.27
N GLU A 11 -5.25 8.93 0.03
CA GLU A 11 -4.49 8.69 -1.19
C GLU A 11 -3.30 7.82 -0.82
N ILE A 12 -3.10 6.78 -1.63
CA ILE A 12 -2.01 5.83 -1.50
C ILE A 12 -1.38 5.73 -2.88
N ASP A 13 -0.07 5.92 -2.96
CA ASP A 13 0.71 5.73 -4.17
C ASP A 13 1.54 4.46 -4.03
N ILE A 14 1.75 3.76 -5.14
CA ILE A 14 2.65 2.60 -5.26
C ILE A 14 3.66 2.86 -6.37
N ILE A 15 4.90 2.44 -6.11
CA ILE A 15 5.94 2.29 -7.13
C ILE A 15 6.59 0.90 -6.99
N HIS A 16 7.30 0.49 -8.03
CA HIS A 16 8.19 -0.66 -7.98
C HIS A 16 9.61 -0.26 -8.41
N CYS A 17 10.60 -1.00 -7.93
CA CYS A 17 11.99 -0.92 -8.39
C CYS A 17 12.69 -2.27 -8.23
N GLU A 18 13.78 -2.49 -8.97
CA GLU A 18 14.66 -3.64 -8.71
C GLU A 18 15.35 -3.46 -7.35
N SER A 19 15.45 -4.53 -6.57
CA SER A 19 16.12 -4.51 -5.27
C SER A 19 17.61 -4.25 -5.45
N GLY A 20 18.15 -3.33 -4.63
CA GLY A 20 19.59 -3.10 -4.55
C GLY A 20 20.34 -4.20 -3.78
N GLU A 21 19.64 -4.97 -2.94
CA GLU A 21 20.23 -5.99 -2.07
C GLU A 21 20.08 -7.41 -2.64
N PHE A 22 18.99 -7.68 -3.36
CA PHE A 22 18.65 -9.02 -3.85
C PHE A 22 18.46 -9.05 -5.37
N LYS A 23 19.38 -9.72 -6.08
CA LYS A 23 19.32 -9.83 -7.54
C LYS A 23 18.05 -10.55 -7.99
N GLY A 24 17.30 -9.95 -8.93
CA GLY A 24 16.08 -10.55 -9.48
C GLY A 24 14.83 -10.38 -8.61
N VAL A 25 14.91 -9.60 -7.53
CA VAL A 25 13.77 -9.21 -6.70
C VAL A 25 13.25 -7.86 -7.14
N THR A 26 11.94 -7.76 -7.38
CA THR A 26 11.22 -6.49 -7.55
C THR A 26 10.59 -6.10 -6.22
N GLU A 27 10.94 -4.92 -5.73
CA GLU A 27 10.40 -4.34 -4.51
C GLU A 27 9.23 -3.41 -4.84
N PHE A 28 8.15 -3.56 -4.08
CA PHE A 28 7.03 -2.63 -4.09
C PHE A 28 7.13 -1.70 -2.90
N TRP A 29 7.01 -0.41 -3.18
CA TRP A 29 7.02 0.65 -2.19
C TRP A 29 5.72 1.40 -2.24
N PHE A 30 5.27 1.88 -1.07
CA PHE A 30 4.07 2.69 -0.98
C PHE A 30 4.28 3.92 -0.10
N LYS A 31 3.47 4.94 -0.33
CA LYS A 31 3.34 6.11 0.55
C LYS A 31 1.88 6.49 0.66
N SER A 32 1.53 7.21 1.72
CA SER A 32 0.19 7.77 1.89
C SER A 32 0.23 9.21 2.36
N ASN A 33 -0.79 9.98 1.99
CA ASN A 33 -1.02 11.34 2.46
C ASN A 33 -1.54 11.40 3.93
N TYR A 34 -1.84 10.25 4.54
CA TYR A 34 -2.21 10.12 5.95
C TYR A 34 -1.29 9.19 6.72
N LYS A 35 -1.18 9.46 8.02
CA LYS A 35 -0.59 8.51 8.96
C LYS A 35 -1.59 7.39 9.20
N ILE A 36 -1.17 6.15 8.95
CA ILE A 36 -2.01 4.95 9.09
C ILE A 36 -1.56 4.16 10.32
N ALA A 37 -2.51 3.55 11.03
CA ALA A 37 -2.29 2.57 12.08
C ALA A 37 -2.92 1.22 11.70
N ASN A 38 -2.32 0.12 12.17
CA ASN A 38 -2.76 -1.26 11.94
C ASN A 38 -2.97 -1.57 10.46
N LEU A 39 -1.99 -1.19 9.63
CA LEU A 39 -2.11 -1.41 8.19
C LEU A 39 -2.03 -2.90 7.88
N LYS A 40 -2.99 -3.37 7.09
CA LYS A 40 -3.01 -4.66 6.44
C LYS A 40 -3.12 -4.46 4.94
N VAL A 41 -2.28 -5.13 4.18
CA VAL A 41 -2.30 -5.10 2.72
C VAL A 41 -2.50 -6.52 2.19
N VAL A 42 -3.55 -6.70 1.38
CA VAL A 42 -3.76 -7.94 0.62
C VAL A 42 -3.28 -7.70 -0.80
N ILE A 43 -2.32 -8.50 -1.24
CA ILE A 43 -1.69 -8.40 -2.55
C ILE A 43 -2.17 -9.58 -3.38
N LYS A 44 -2.71 -9.30 -4.56
CA LYS A 44 -3.17 -10.33 -5.49
C LYS A 44 -2.48 -10.16 -6.82
N VAL A 45 -1.99 -11.26 -7.38
CA VAL A 45 -1.44 -11.33 -8.73
C VAL A 45 -1.79 -12.69 -9.31
N GLU A 46 -2.54 -12.69 -10.41
CA GLU A 46 -3.06 -13.93 -11.01
C GLU A 46 -3.73 -14.84 -9.95
N GLU A 47 -3.22 -16.05 -9.74
CA GLU A 47 -3.70 -17.02 -8.74
C GLU A 47 -2.98 -16.92 -7.38
N PHE A 48 -1.98 -16.06 -7.26
CA PHE A 48 -1.25 -15.82 -6.01
C PHE A 48 -1.90 -14.74 -5.16
N ILE A 49 -1.99 -15.00 -3.86
CA ILE A 49 -2.48 -14.07 -2.84
C ILE A 49 -1.48 -14.04 -1.69
N ASP A 50 -1.03 -12.85 -1.34
CA ASP A 50 -0.21 -12.59 -0.16
C ASP A 50 -0.89 -11.60 0.76
N ILE A 51 -0.60 -11.70 2.06
CA ILE A 51 -1.21 -10.89 3.10
C ILE A 51 -0.12 -10.37 4.03
N ILE A 52 0.13 -9.07 3.94
CA ILE A 52 1.02 -8.34 4.82
C ILE A 52 0.17 -7.76 5.95
N SER A 53 0.52 -8.10 7.18
CA SER A 53 -0.17 -7.65 8.39
C SER A 53 0.84 -7.28 9.47
N GLY A 54 0.39 -6.55 10.51
CA GLY A 54 1.26 -6.20 11.63
C GLY A 54 2.20 -5.02 11.37
N LEU A 55 1.88 -4.15 10.40
CA LEU A 55 2.55 -2.84 10.25
C LEU A 55 2.03 -1.86 11.32
N ASP A 56 1.98 -2.32 12.57
CA ASP A 56 1.28 -1.71 13.70
C ASP A 56 2.06 -0.53 14.30
N PHE A 57 3.38 -0.50 14.08
CA PHE A 57 4.29 0.49 14.67
C PHE A 57 4.91 1.45 13.66
N ILE A 58 4.70 1.22 12.36
CA ILE A 58 5.13 2.17 11.36
C ILE A 58 4.09 3.27 11.36
N SER A 59 4.32 4.25 12.23
CA SER A 59 3.96 5.63 12.00
C SER A 59 4.53 5.99 10.61
N ILE A 60 3.85 5.61 9.53
CA ILE A 60 4.22 5.95 8.16
C ILE A 60 4.23 7.46 8.18
N LYS A 61 5.44 8.02 8.15
CA LYS A 61 5.61 9.46 8.10
C LYS A 61 4.95 9.88 6.80
N ASN A 62 4.04 10.84 6.91
CA ASN A 62 3.28 11.33 5.78
C ASN A 62 4.22 11.58 4.58
N ASN A 63 3.86 11.08 3.41
CA ASN A 63 4.61 11.20 2.16
C ASN A 63 6.00 10.51 2.09
N ASN A 64 6.34 9.63 3.02
CA ASN A 64 7.55 8.81 2.91
C ASN A 64 7.27 7.45 2.26
N TRP A 65 8.14 7.07 1.32
CA TRP A 65 8.14 5.73 0.77
C TRP A 65 8.53 4.70 1.83
N THR A 66 7.71 3.66 1.94
CA THR A 66 7.90 2.53 2.85
C THR A 66 7.89 1.25 2.02
N LEU A 67 8.87 0.38 2.25
CA LEU A 67 8.93 -0.92 1.59
C LEU A 67 7.71 -1.75 2.02
N LEU A 68 6.96 -2.24 1.05
CA LEU A 68 5.82 -3.11 1.27
C LEU A 68 6.29 -4.57 1.27
N ALA A 69 6.83 -5.03 0.14
CA ALA A 69 7.32 -6.39 -0.05
C ALA A 69 8.24 -6.46 -1.26
N GLY A 70 9.09 -7.48 -1.29
CA GLY A 70 9.88 -7.89 -2.45
C GLY A 70 9.40 -9.24 -2.98
N TYR A 71 9.30 -9.36 -4.30
CA TYR A 71 8.94 -10.61 -4.98
C TYR A 71 9.95 -10.96 -6.06
N GLU A 72 10.27 -12.25 -6.17
CA GLU A 72 11.03 -12.80 -7.29
C GLU A 72 10.12 -13.10 -8.48
N ASN A 73 10.72 -13.27 -9.67
CA ASN A 73 10.02 -13.71 -10.90
C ASN A 73 8.86 -12.78 -11.34
N VAL A 74 8.94 -11.51 -10.97
CA VAL A 74 8.00 -10.47 -11.38
C VAL A 74 8.20 -10.17 -12.86
N LYS A 75 7.12 -10.18 -13.65
CA LYS A 75 7.17 -10.04 -15.11
C LYS A 75 6.63 -8.69 -15.56
N GLU A 76 7.16 -8.21 -16.67
CA GLU A 76 6.59 -7.05 -17.37
C GLU A 76 5.14 -7.32 -17.76
N ASN A 77 4.28 -6.31 -17.68
CA ASN A 77 2.84 -6.35 -17.93
C ASN A 77 2.01 -7.17 -16.92
N GLN A 78 2.62 -7.69 -15.86
CA GLN A 78 1.90 -8.41 -14.80
C GLN A 78 0.98 -7.44 -14.03
N LYS A 79 -0.25 -7.89 -13.77
CA LYS A 79 -1.28 -7.09 -13.10
C LYS A 79 -1.38 -7.47 -11.64
N TRP A 80 -1.24 -6.48 -10.78
CA TRP A 80 -1.28 -6.60 -9.34
C TRP A 80 -2.46 -5.82 -8.79
N ARG A 81 -3.06 -6.33 -7.72
CA ARG A 81 -4.06 -5.60 -6.92
C ARG A 81 -3.60 -5.54 -5.49
N PHE A 82 -3.43 -4.33 -4.99
CA PHE A 82 -3.06 -4.04 -3.61
C PHE A 82 -4.27 -3.49 -2.87
N THR A 83 -4.79 -4.21 -1.89
CA THR A 83 -5.92 -3.78 -1.07
C THR A 83 -5.42 -3.39 0.32
N PHE A 84 -5.41 -2.10 0.61
CA PHE A 84 -5.01 -1.50 1.86
C PHE A 84 -6.20 -1.34 2.79
N THR A 85 -6.06 -1.85 4.01
CA THR A 85 -7.04 -1.69 5.08
C THR A 85 -6.33 -1.25 6.35
N GLY A 86 -6.92 -0.32 7.08
CA GLY A 86 -6.30 0.20 8.30
C GLY A 86 -7.15 1.24 8.98
N LYS A 87 -6.53 2.01 9.88
CA LYS A 87 -7.14 3.13 10.58
C LYS A 87 -6.35 4.42 10.35
N LEU A 88 -7.03 5.52 10.10
CA LEU A 88 -6.41 6.84 10.08
C LEU A 88 -5.99 7.24 11.50
N ASN A 89 -4.72 7.59 11.67
CA ASN A 89 -4.17 7.99 12.96
C ASN A 89 -4.66 9.40 13.29
N GLY A 90 -5.38 9.55 14.40
CA GLY A 90 -5.94 10.83 14.88
C GLY A 90 -7.46 10.85 15.02
N ASN A 91 -8.20 10.03 14.26
CA ASN A 91 -9.66 9.90 14.41
C ASN A 91 -10.16 8.44 14.49
N ASN A 92 -9.26 7.45 14.41
CA ASN A 92 -9.57 6.01 14.43
C ASN A 92 -10.54 5.56 13.31
N GLU A 93 -10.72 6.37 12.28
CA GLU A 93 -11.58 6.06 11.14
C GLU A 93 -10.97 4.92 10.33
N LYS A 94 -11.75 3.88 10.09
CA LYS A 94 -11.33 2.75 9.25
C LYS A 94 -11.36 3.16 7.78
N PHE A 95 -10.38 2.72 7.02
CA PHE A 95 -10.41 2.86 5.56
C PHE A 95 -10.17 1.52 4.88
N ASN A 96 -10.64 1.45 3.64
CA ASN A 96 -10.36 0.40 2.68
C ASN A 96 -10.11 1.08 1.33
N SER A 97 -8.93 0.86 0.75
CA SER A 97 -8.55 1.38 -0.55
C SER A 97 -7.88 0.29 -1.36
N PHE A 98 -8.04 0.31 -2.67
CA PHE A 98 -7.34 -0.62 -3.55
C PHE A 98 -6.64 0.13 -4.69
N ILE A 99 -5.53 -0.45 -5.15
CA ILE A 99 -4.77 0.02 -6.29
C ILE A 99 -4.60 -1.16 -7.23
N ASP A 100 -5.10 -1.00 -8.45
CA ASP A 100 -4.74 -1.86 -9.57
C ASP A 100 -3.46 -1.30 -10.19
N TYR A 101 -2.42 -2.12 -10.23
CA TYR A 101 -1.09 -1.74 -10.65
C TYR A 101 -0.63 -2.66 -11.77
N LYS A 102 0.03 -2.10 -12.78
CA LYS A 102 0.63 -2.84 -13.88
C LYS A 102 2.09 -2.44 -13.96
N ILE A 103 2.96 -3.44 -13.92
CA ILE A 103 4.39 -3.28 -14.17
C ILE A 103 4.61 -3.05 -15.66
#